data_AF-A0A839JBT1-F1
#
_entry.id   AF-A0A839JBT1-F1
#
_cell.length_a   1.000
_cell.length_b   1.000
_cell.length_c   1.000
_cell.angle_alpha   90.00
_cell.angle_beta   90.00
_cell.angle_gamma   90.00
#
_symmetry.space_group_name_H-M   'P 1'
#
loop_
_entity.id
_entity.type
_entity.pdbx_description
1 polymer ?
#
loop_
_entity_poly.entity_id
_entity_poly.type
_entity_poly.pdbx_seq_one_letter_code
_entity_poly.pdbx_strand_id
1 'polypeptide(L)'
;MVARVVWTAAGLTLGLLGLVTFSRLFTWAMDTQSYNTWGAMFMVPIVVAINGVLIAIVARREREAWFTRIIILGYALKLVGIGARYVVAYYLYGGAADAERYNLYAIDHYLDWRRGDVWWEESGKVGTLNLELITTAIYVVIGPSVITAFFVFGSFAFWGVYFLYRAFRIALPQGDQKRYALLLFLLPTVLYWPSSIGKESWLLLFVGVTAYGAARYFNHAVVAGLVWMAVGAVGTALIRPHVTVLMVAALFVAQIVRPAAKTSTSILTKAAGIFVMGVAAVILISQSAAFLGIDDLSAQAVADEVIWASGQTAQGGSAFTAVPLDSPFGIPVAIVTLLFRPFPWEADNVQMLVQSLEGVVLMVLTLAAWPRLKALPTLLRRNPWLVFAVVYALAFIIAFAGFSNFGILARQRVLMIPFFLVLLALPKPLPKQKVRTRDATRKELVGAGYW
;
A
#
# COMPACT_ATOMS: atom_id res chain seq x y z
N MET A 1 30.99 -31.42 -24.40
CA MET A 1 31.88 -30.29 -24.00
C MET A 1 31.77 -29.11 -24.97
N VAL A 2 31.85 -29.34 -26.29
CA VAL A 2 31.74 -28.32 -27.36
C VAL A 2 30.45 -27.49 -27.29
N ALA A 3 29.28 -28.10 -27.05
CA ALA A 3 28.02 -27.35 -26.95
C ALA A 3 28.02 -26.30 -25.82
N ARG A 4 28.50 -26.64 -24.61
CA ARG A 4 28.59 -25.67 -23.49
C ARG A 4 29.53 -24.51 -23.82
N VAL A 5 30.63 -24.76 -24.54
CA VAL A 5 31.61 -23.73 -24.94
C VAL A 5 31.04 -22.76 -25.98
N VAL A 6 30.27 -23.28 -26.95
CA VAL A 6 29.58 -22.45 -27.97
C VAL A 6 28.52 -21.57 -27.33
N TRP A 7 27.74 -22.09 -26.38
CA TRP A 7 26.76 -21.30 -25.62
C TRP A 7 27.41 -20.21 -24.76
N THR A 8 28.58 -20.48 -24.16
CA THR A 8 29.33 -19.46 -23.40
C THR A 8 29.98 -18.40 -24.31
N ALA A 9 30.48 -18.79 -25.48
CA ALA A 9 31.09 -17.86 -26.43
C ALA A 9 30.04 -16.96 -27.09
N ALA A 10 28.89 -17.52 -27.48
CA ALA A 10 27.73 -16.77 -27.99
C ALA A 10 27.14 -15.82 -26.94
N GLY A 11 27.09 -16.25 -25.67
CA GLY A 11 26.68 -15.39 -24.56
C GLY A 11 27.64 -14.23 -24.31
N LEU A 12 28.95 -14.48 -24.40
CA LEU A 12 30.00 -13.45 -24.29
C LEU A 12 29.95 -12.44 -25.44
N THR A 13 29.80 -12.89 -26.69
CA THR A 13 29.69 -11.98 -27.84
C THR A 13 28.42 -11.15 -27.81
N LEU A 14 27.27 -11.74 -27.42
CA LEU A 14 26.03 -10.99 -27.21
C LEU A 14 26.15 -9.98 -26.07
N GLY A 15 26.83 -10.33 -24.97
CA GLY A 15 27.10 -9.42 -23.86
C GLY A 15 28.00 -8.24 -24.27
N LEU A 16 29.06 -8.51 -25.02
CA LEU A 16 29.97 -7.47 -25.55
C LEU A 16 29.27 -6.57 -26.57
N LEU A 17 28.47 -7.13 -27.49
CA LEU A 17 27.64 -6.35 -28.42
C LEU A 17 26.64 -5.47 -27.67
N GLY A 18 26.01 -6.01 -26.62
CA GLY A 18 25.12 -5.24 -25.74
C GLY A 18 25.83 -4.07 -25.06
N LEU A 19 27.03 -4.30 -24.50
CA LEU A 19 27.85 -3.28 -23.87
C LEU A 19 28.29 -2.19 -24.84
N VAL A 20 28.77 -2.55 -26.03
CA VAL A 20 29.16 -1.59 -27.06
C VAL A 20 27.96 -0.79 -27.55
N THR A 21 26.82 -1.44 -27.76
CA THR A 21 25.57 -0.77 -28.19
C THR A 21 25.08 0.19 -27.12
N PHE A 22 25.05 -0.24 -25.85
CA PHE A 22 24.68 0.61 -24.72
C PHE A 22 25.65 1.79 -24.58
N SER A 23 26.96 1.55 -24.66
CA SER A 23 27.97 2.61 -24.59
C SER A 23 27.77 3.65 -25.69
N ARG A 24 27.53 3.22 -26.94
CA ARG A 24 27.28 4.15 -28.06
C ARG A 24 25.99 4.94 -27.87
N LEU A 25 24.91 4.28 -27.45
CA LEU A 25 23.63 4.94 -27.16
C LEU A 25 23.75 5.92 -25.98
N PHE A 26 24.53 5.56 -24.96
CA PHE A 26 24.78 6.39 -23.79
C PHE A 26 25.59 7.63 -24.15
N THR A 27 26.68 7.49 -24.91
CA THR A 27 27.45 8.64 -25.42
C THR A 27 26.58 9.55 -26.27
N TRP A 28 25.81 8.98 -27.22
CA TRP A 28 24.87 9.77 -28.01
C TRP A 28 23.83 10.51 -27.15
N ALA A 29 23.31 9.87 -26.10
CA ALA A 29 22.36 10.51 -25.20
C ALA A 29 23.00 11.61 -24.36
N MET A 30 24.26 11.46 -23.94
CA MET A 30 24.99 12.53 -23.24
C MET A 30 25.20 13.76 -24.14
N ASP A 31 25.45 13.53 -25.43
CA ASP A 31 25.72 14.61 -26.39
C ASP A 31 24.44 15.31 -26.88
N THR A 32 23.30 14.61 -26.92
CA THR A 32 22.07 15.09 -27.59
C THR A 32 20.84 15.23 -26.70
N GLN A 33 20.84 14.67 -25.50
CA GLN A 33 19.66 14.63 -24.62
C GLN A 33 19.91 15.35 -23.29
N SER A 34 18.83 15.73 -22.60
CA SER A 34 18.91 16.31 -21.26
C SER A 34 19.31 15.28 -20.20
N TYR A 35 19.76 15.76 -19.03
CA TYR A 35 20.08 14.90 -17.87
C TYR A 35 18.93 13.97 -17.51
N ASN A 36 17.68 14.39 -17.71
CA ASN A 36 16.53 13.55 -17.44
C ASN A 36 16.61 12.21 -18.19
N THR A 37 17.06 12.22 -19.46
CA THR A 37 17.14 11.04 -20.33
C THR A 37 18.45 10.28 -20.12
N TRP A 38 19.61 10.93 -20.29
CA TRP A 38 20.88 10.20 -20.18
C TRP A 38 21.19 9.78 -18.74
N GLY A 39 20.85 10.61 -17.75
CA GLY A 39 20.97 10.28 -16.34
C GLY A 39 20.09 9.10 -15.96
N ALA A 40 18.88 9.00 -16.53
CA ALA A 40 18.02 7.84 -16.36
C ALA A 40 18.59 6.56 -16.96
N MET A 41 19.25 6.63 -18.12
CA MET A 41 19.91 5.46 -18.73
C MET A 41 20.95 4.84 -17.82
N PHE A 42 21.57 5.64 -16.94
CA PHE A 42 22.53 5.15 -15.95
C PHE A 42 21.87 4.77 -14.61
N MET A 43 21.05 5.64 -14.04
CA MET A 43 20.51 5.46 -12.69
C MET A 43 19.36 4.44 -12.61
N VAL A 44 18.52 4.33 -13.65
CA VAL A 44 17.40 3.37 -13.64
C VAL A 44 17.89 1.92 -13.54
N PRO A 45 18.87 1.46 -14.33
CA PRO A 45 19.45 0.13 -14.16
C PRO A 45 19.99 -0.13 -12.76
N ILE A 46 20.60 0.88 -12.11
CA ILE A 46 21.12 0.77 -10.73
C ILE A 46 19.96 0.58 -9.75
N VAL A 47 18.91 1.40 -9.82
CA VAL A 47 17.72 1.26 -8.96
C VAL A 47 17.07 -0.10 -9.16
N VAL A 48 16.93 -0.56 -10.40
CA VAL A 48 16.38 -1.89 -10.73
C VAL A 48 17.27 -3.01 -10.19
N ALA A 49 18.60 -2.89 -10.31
CA ALA A 49 19.55 -3.87 -9.80
C ALA A 49 19.52 -3.97 -8.27
N ILE A 50 19.47 -2.83 -7.56
CA ILE A 50 19.33 -2.79 -6.10
C ILE A 50 18.07 -3.52 -5.67
N ASN A 51 16.93 -3.22 -6.30
CA ASN A 51 15.68 -3.93 -6.02
C ASN A 51 15.78 -5.42 -6.36
N GLY A 52 16.43 -5.79 -7.47
CA GLY A 52 16.68 -7.19 -7.84
C GLY A 52 17.49 -7.94 -6.78
N VAL A 53 18.54 -7.32 -6.22
CA VAL A 53 19.34 -7.88 -5.13
C VAL A 53 18.49 -8.04 -3.87
N LEU A 54 17.71 -7.03 -3.49
CA LEU A 54 16.82 -7.11 -2.33
C LEU A 54 15.74 -8.19 -2.51
N ILE A 55 15.15 -8.32 -3.70
CA ILE A 55 14.20 -9.40 -4.03
C ILE A 55 14.90 -10.76 -3.94
N ALA A 56 16.13 -10.89 -4.43
CA ALA A 56 16.90 -12.14 -4.31
C ALA A 56 17.18 -12.50 -2.84
N ILE A 57 17.52 -11.53 -2.00
CA ILE A 57 17.71 -11.72 -0.55
C ILE A 57 16.41 -12.22 0.09
N VAL A 58 15.28 -11.59 -0.24
CA VAL A 58 13.96 -11.99 0.26
C VAL A 58 13.58 -13.39 -0.23
N ALA A 59 13.74 -13.67 -1.52
CA ALA A 59 13.41 -14.94 -2.14
C ALA A 59 14.22 -16.11 -1.55
N ARG A 60 15.51 -15.89 -1.23
CA ARG A 60 16.36 -16.90 -0.59
C ARG A 60 15.90 -17.26 0.83
N ARG A 61 15.22 -16.35 1.52
CA ARG A 61 14.67 -16.60 2.86
C ARG A 61 13.34 -17.34 2.82
N GLU A 62 12.72 -17.46 1.65
CA GLU A 62 11.41 -18.08 1.48
C GLU A 62 11.54 -19.51 0.98
N ARG A 63 10.87 -20.43 1.68
CA ARG A 63 10.89 -21.87 1.35
C ARG A 63 10.02 -22.18 0.14
N GLU A 64 9.02 -21.35 -0.10
CA GLU A 64 7.98 -21.57 -1.10
C GLU A 64 8.36 -20.98 -2.46
N ALA A 65 8.71 -21.85 -3.41
CA ALA A 65 9.13 -21.44 -4.76
C ALA A 65 8.07 -20.59 -5.51
N TRP A 66 6.78 -20.76 -5.19
CA TRP A 66 5.72 -19.97 -5.79
C TRP A 66 5.81 -18.48 -5.41
N PHE A 67 6.28 -18.17 -4.20
CA PHE A 67 6.37 -16.78 -3.74
C PHE A 67 7.43 -16.02 -4.52
N THR A 68 8.60 -16.63 -4.74
CA THR A 68 9.68 -16.07 -5.56
C THR A 68 9.19 -15.69 -6.97
N ARG A 69 8.36 -16.53 -7.59
CA ARG A 69 7.79 -16.22 -8.92
C ARG A 69 6.83 -15.02 -8.85
N ILE A 70 5.99 -14.96 -7.84
CA ILE A 70 5.02 -13.86 -7.68
C ILE A 70 5.72 -12.53 -7.39
N ILE A 71 6.72 -12.49 -6.50
CA ILE A 71 7.39 -11.23 -6.16
C ILE A 71 8.21 -10.70 -7.36
N ILE A 72 8.85 -11.58 -8.14
CA ILE A 72 9.56 -11.20 -9.36
C ILE A 72 8.57 -10.69 -10.41
N LEU A 73 7.48 -11.42 -10.65
CA LEU A 73 6.44 -10.99 -11.60
C LEU A 73 5.79 -9.67 -11.17
N GLY A 74 5.48 -9.54 -9.89
CA GLY A 74 4.92 -8.32 -9.30
C GLY A 74 5.85 -7.13 -9.46
N TYR A 75 7.16 -7.31 -9.27
CA TYR A 75 8.13 -6.26 -9.51
C TYR A 75 8.22 -5.89 -10.99
N ALA A 76 8.27 -6.88 -11.89
CA ALA A 76 8.26 -6.63 -13.33
C ALA A 76 7.02 -5.85 -13.78
N LEU A 77 5.83 -6.24 -13.30
CA LEU A 77 4.59 -5.52 -13.55
C LEU A 77 4.58 -4.13 -12.90
N LYS A 78 5.26 -3.96 -11.76
CA LYS A 78 5.43 -2.65 -11.12
C LYS A 78 6.27 -1.72 -12.00
N LEU A 79 7.34 -2.22 -12.63
CA LEU A 79 8.11 -1.44 -13.60
C LEU A 79 7.26 -1.01 -14.80
N VAL A 80 6.39 -1.88 -15.31
CA VAL A 80 5.41 -1.53 -16.34
C VAL A 80 4.45 -0.45 -15.83
N GLY A 81 3.95 -0.58 -14.60
CA GLY A 81 3.08 0.41 -13.96
C GLY A 81 3.74 1.78 -13.79
N ILE A 82 5.04 1.82 -13.48
CA ILE A 82 5.86 3.05 -13.41
C ILE A 82 5.94 3.70 -14.79
N GLY A 83 6.28 2.93 -15.83
CA GLY A 83 6.33 3.44 -17.20
C GLY A 83 4.97 3.97 -17.67
N ALA A 84 3.89 3.20 -17.47
CA ALA A 84 2.54 3.61 -17.84
C ALA A 84 2.12 4.90 -17.10
N ARG A 85 2.41 5.00 -15.80
CA ARG A 85 2.07 6.18 -15.01
C ARG A 85 2.87 7.41 -15.42
N TYR A 86 4.15 7.25 -15.79
CA TYR A 86 4.98 8.32 -16.35
C TYR A 86 4.40 8.84 -17.67
N VAL A 87 4.05 7.94 -18.60
CA VAL A 87 3.43 8.31 -19.88
C VAL A 87 2.14 9.09 -19.65
N VAL A 88 1.28 8.63 -18.74
CA VAL A 88 0.03 9.33 -18.43
C VAL A 88 0.27 10.70 -17.81
N ALA A 89 1.22 10.81 -16.87
CA ALA A 89 1.51 12.08 -16.20
C ALA A 89 2.03 13.15 -17.17
N TYR A 90 2.97 12.80 -18.05
CA TYR A 90 3.68 13.77 -18.86
C TYR A 90 3.10 13.95 -20.28
N TYR A 91 2.56 12.89 -20.89
CA TYR A 91 2.05 12.96 -22.26
C TYR A 91 0.53 13.13 -22.34
N LEU A 92 -0.23 12.46 -21.47
CA LEU A 92 -1.70 12.55 -21.50
C LEU A 92 -2.22 13.75 -20.70
N TYR A 93 -1.61 14.06 -19.56
CA TYR A 93 -2.00 15.22 -18.74
C TYR A 93 -1.16 16.47 -19.01
N GLY A 94 -0.28 16.45 -20.01
CA GLY A 94 0.54 17.61 -20.40
C GLY A 94 1.43 18.16 -19.29
N GLY A 95 1.87 17.31 -18.35
CA GLY A 95 2.67 17.74 -17.20
C GLY A 95 1.86 18.37 -16.06
N ALA A 96 0.53 18.48 -16.16
CA ALA A 96 -0.35 19.00 -15.11
C ALA A 96 -0.57 17.98 -13.96
N ALA A 97 0.47 17.23 -13.59
CA ALA A 97 0.46 16.31 -12.47
C ALA A 97 1.23 16.92 -11.29
N ASP A 98 0.80 16.64 -10.05
CA ASP A 98 1.54 17.03 -8.83
C ASP A 98 3.03 16.65 -8.89
N ALA A 99 3.34 15.56 -9.59
CA ALA A 99 4.69 15.06 -9.82
C ALA A 99 5.61 16.10 -10.48
N GLU A 100 5.09 16.92 -11.39
CA GLU A 100 5.89 17.94 -12.08
C GLU A 100 6.23 19.09 -11.13
N ARG A 101 5.30 19.50 -10.27
CA ARG A 101 5.57 20.48 -9.22
C ARG A 101 6.73 20.03 -8.32
N TYR A 102 6.70 18.78 -7.86
CA TYR A 102 7.76 18.22 -7.01
C TYR A 102 9.09 18.11 -7.74
N ASN A 103 9.03 17.80 -9.04
CA ASN A 103 10.20 17.76 -9.89
C ASN A 103 10.84 19.14 -10.02
N LEU A 104 10.07 20.17 -10.43
CA LEU A 104 10.60 21.53 -10.64
C LEU A 104 11.24 22.08 -9.36
N TYR A 105 10.55 21.95 -8.22
CA TYR A 105 11.13 22.37 -6.94
C TYR A 105 12.47 21.68 -6.66
N ALA A 106 12.54 20.36 -6.88
CA ALA A 106 13.76 19.59 -6.65
C ALA A 106 14.89 19.96 -7.63
N ILE A 107 14.58 20.28 -8.89
CA ILE A 107 15.56 20.77 -9.87
C ILE A 107 16.20 22.08 -9.41
N ASP A 108 15.40 22.97 -8.83
CA ASP A 108 15.88 24.29 -8.40
C ASP A 108 16.78 24.19 -7.16
N HIS A 109 16.49 23.29 -6.22
CA HIS A 109 17.15 23.29 -4.91
C HIS A 109 18.22 22.19 -4.70
N TYR A 110 18.26 21.12 -5.52
CA TYR A 110 19.14 19.98 -5.23
C TYR A 110 20.63 20.32 -5.28
N LEU A 111 21.06 21.30 -6.07
CA LEU A 111 22.48 21.71 -6.14
C LEU A 111 22.92 22.44 -4.87
N ASP A 112 22.05 23.29 -4.30
CA ASP A 112 22.34 24.00 -3.06
C ASP A 112 22.43 23.03 -1.89
N TRP A 113 21.51 22.06 -1.84
CA TRP A 113 21.56 20.98 -0.86
C TRP A 113 22.82 20.11 -1.01
N ARG A 114 23.30 19.87 -2.24
CA ARG A 114 24.58 19.18 -2.49
C ARG A 114 25.79 19.99 -2.01
N ARG A 115 25.70 21.32 -1.98
CA ARG A 115 26.75 22.22 -1.46
C ARG A 115 26.72 22.33 0.06
N GLY A 116 25.68 21.82 0.71
CA GLY A 116 25.47 21.91 2.16
C GLY A 116 24.55 23.06 2.58
N ASP A 117 24.08 23.87 1.62
CA ASP A 117 23.17 24.98 1.86
C ASP A 117 21.72 24.45 1.85
N VAL A 118 21.36 23.80 2.96
CA VAL A 118 20.01 23.24 3.15
C VAL A 118 19.09 24.31 3.70
N TRP A 119 18.27 24.87 2.83
CA TRP A 119 17.19 25.79 3.17
C TRP A 119 15.92 25.40 2.40
N TRP A 120 14.78 25.87 2.90
CA TRP A 120 13.49 25.73 2.25
C TRP A 120 12.60 26.90 2.65
N GLU A 121 11.71 27.29 1.76
CA GLU A 121 10.68 28.28 2.04
C GLU A 121 9.44 27.59 2.62
N GLU A 122 8.96 28.05 3.77
CA GLU A 122 7.68 27.59 4.32
C GLU A 122 6.54 28.21 3.53
N SER A 123 6.19 27.59 2.39
CA SER A 123 5.07 28.01 1.57
C SER A 123 4.16 26.84 1.18
N GLY A 124 2.85 27.08 1.22
CA GLY A 124 1.83 26.10 0.81
C GLY A 124 1.47 25.03 1.85
N LYS A 125 0.77 23.98 1.40
CA LYS A 125 0.29 22.89 2.28
C LYS A 125 1.47 22.02 2.74
N VAL A 126 1.62 21.79 4.04
CA VAL A 126 2.74 21.02 4.66
C VAL A 126 3.03 19.70 3.94
N GLY A 127 2.02 18.89 3.62
CA GLY A 127 2.23 17.60 2.96
C GLY A 127 2.74 17.71 1.50
N THR A 128 2.56 18.87 0.86
CA THR A 128 3.13 19.19 -0.46
C THR A 128 4.59 19.60 -0.32
N LEU A 129 4.88 20.54 0.59
CA LEU A 129 6.24 20.97 0.91
C LEU A 129 7.12 19.79 1.31
N ASN A 130 6.67 18.94 2.23
CA ASN A 130 7.45 17.78 2.67
C ASN A 130 7.77 16.81 1.53
N LEU A 131 6.90 16.70 0.52
CA LEU A 131 7.18 15.88 -0.65
C LEU A 131 8.16 16.56 -1.62
N GLU A 132 8.13 17.88 -1.74
CA GLU A 132 9.14 18.68 -2.45
C GLU A 132 10.52 18.48 -1.81
N LEU A 133 10.61 18.56 -0.48
CA LEU A 133 11.85 18.33 0.28
C LEU A 133 12.36 16.89 0.13
N ILE A 134 11.49 15.89 0.24
CA ILE A 134 11.87 14.48 0.04
C ILE A 134 12.36 14.24 -1.40
N THR A 135 11.69 14.84 -2.39
CA THR A 135 12.10 14.71 -3.79
C THR A 135 13.46 15.38 -4.02
N THR A 136 13.70 16.54 -3.40
CA THR A 136 14.99 17.24 -3.41
C THR A 136 16.09 16.39 -2.79
N ALA A 137 15.84 15.78 -1.62
CA ALA A 137 16.77 14.86 -0.97
C ALA A 137 17.13 13.66 -1.87
N ILE A 138 16.17 13.15 -2.65
CA ILE A 138 16.42 12.09 -3.62
C ILE A 138 17.30 12.63 -4.77
N TYR A 139 17.00 13.81 -5.31
CA TYR A 139 17.73 14.44 -6.41
C TYR A 139 19.19 14.78 -6.04
N VAL A 140 19.47 15.04 -4.75
CA VAL A 140 20.85 15.14 -4.24
C VAL A 140 21.65 13.88 -4.58
N VAL A 141 21.04 12.68 -4.56
CA VAL A 141 21.74 11.43 -4.88
C VAL A 141 21.66 11.09 -6.38
N ILE A 142 20.47 11.13 -6.97
CA ILE A 142 20.25 10.63 -8.34
C ILE A 142 20.44 11.69 -9.44
N GLY A 143 20.49 12.97 -9.07
CA GLY A 143 20.45 14.12 -9.97
C GLY A 143 19.05 14.43 -10.53
N PRO A 144 18.90 15.47 -11.37
CA PRO A 144 17.61 15.98 -11.82
C PRO A 144 16.97 15.12 -12.93
N SER A 145 16.63 13.86 -12.60
CA SER A 145 15.96 12.93 -13.51
C SER A 145 14.62 12.48 -12.94
N VAL A 146 13.55 13.02 -13.53
CA VAL A 146 12.16 12.62 -13.26
C VAL A 146 11.96 11.14 -13.47
N ILE A 147 12.47 10.62 -14.58
CA ILE A 147 12.32 9.21 -14.93
C ILE A 147 12.91 8.36 -13.80
N THR A 148 14.14 8.67 -13.35
CA THR A 148 14.78 7.95 -12.24
C THR A 148 13.98 8.07 -10.95
N ALA A 149 13.46 9.26 -10.63
CA ALA A 149 12.65 9.48 -9.44
C ALA A 149 11.35 8.67 -9.46
N PHE A 150 10.70 8.52 -10.61
CA PHE A 150 9.54 7.62 -10.78
C PHE A 150 9.89 6.17 -10.39
N PHE A 151 11.08 5.68 -10.75
CA PHE A 151 11.54 4.34 -10.36
C PHE A 151 11.83 4.25 -8.85
N VAL A 152 12.41 5.29 -8.24
CA VAL A 152 12.66 5.33 -6.78
C VAL A 152 11.34 5.31 -6.00
N PHE A 153 10.41 6.21 -6.32
CA PHE A 153 9.10 6.27 -5.65
C PHE A 153 8.28 5.00 -5.91
N GLY A 154 8.29 4.47 -7.13
CA GLY A 154 7.65 3.20 -7.43
C GLY A 154 8.23 2.02 -6.63
N SER A 155 9.53 2.07 -6.31
CA SER A 155 10.18 1.10 -5.42
C SER A 155 9.70 1.22 -3.97
N PHE A 156 9.50 2.45 -3.44
CA PHE A 156 8.90 2.64 -2.11
C PHE A 156 7.53 1.96 -2.01
N ALA A 157 6.67 2.19 -3.00
CA ALA A 157 5.36 1.56 -3.06
C ALA A 157 5.46 0.02 -3.08
N PHE A 158 6.37 -0.53 -3.90
CA PHE A 158 6.59 -1.98 -3.99
C PHE A 158 7.01 -2.59 -2.65
N TRP A 159 7.93 -1.94 -1.93
CA TRP A 159 8.37 -2.42 -0.62
C TRP A 159 7.29 -2.26 0.46
N GLY A 160 6.46 -1.22 0.38
CA GLY A 160 5.27 -1.09 1.24
C GLY A 160 4.31 -2.27 1.09
N VAL A 161 4.03 -2.66 -0.16
CA VAL A 161 3.24 -3.84 -0.53
C VAL A 161 3.89 -5.12 0.00
N TYR A 162 5.22 -5.25 -0.09
CA TYR A 162 5.93 -6.36 0.54
C TYR A 162 5.79 -6.40 2.07
N PHE A 163 5.89 -5.25 2.76
CA PHE A 163 5.70 -5.20 4.21
C PHE A 163 4.27 -5.56 4.62
N LEU A 164 3.26 -5.18 3.83
CA LEU A 164 1.87 -5.62 4.02
C LEU A 164 1.73 -7.14 3.88
N TYR A 165 2.36 -7.74 2.87
CA TYR A 165 2.41 -9.19 2.72
C TYR A 165 3.04 -9.87 3.94
N ARG A 166 4.16 -9.34 4.43
CA ARG A 166 4.84 -9.86 5.63
C ARG A 166 4.00 -9.70 6.88
N ALA A 167 3.29 -8.57 7.03
CA ALA A 167 2.38 -8.32 8.13
C ALA A 167 1.27 -9.39 8.16
N PHE A 168 0.63 -9.64 7.02
CA PHE A 168 -0.41 -10.67 6.89
C PHE A 168 0.11 -12.06 7.27
N ARG A 169 1.31 -12.44 6.84
CA ARG A 169 1.87 -13.76 7.18
C ARG A 169 2.19 -13.95 8.65
N ILE A 170 2.62 -12.88 9.32
CA ILE A 170 2.90 -12.90 10.76
C ILE A 170 1.59 -12.93 11.54
N ALA A 171 0.63 -12.10 11.15
CA ALA A 171 -0.62 -11.93 11.88
C ALA A 171 -1.63 -13.07 11.64
N LEU A 172 -1.72 -13.59 10.41
CA LEU A 172 -2.67 -14.63 9.99
C LEU A 172 -1.94 -15.80 9.31
N PRO A 173 -1.18 -16.62 10.04
CA PRO A 173 -0.48 -17.78 9.47
C PRO A 173 -1.38 -18.76 8.72
N GLN A 174 -2.62 -18.94 9.21
CA GLN A 174 -3.66 -19.79 8.64
C GLN A 174 -4.37 -19.19 7.41
N GLY A 175 -4.12 -17.92 7.10
CA GLY A 175 -4.68 -17.26 5.92
C GLY A 175 -4.13 -17.84 4.61
N ASP A 176 -4.83 -17.58 3.52
CA ASP A 176 -4.44 -18.00 2.18
C ASP A 176 -3.33 -17.09 1.63
N GLN A 177 -2.08 -17.40 2.02
CA GLN A 177 -0.91 -16.57 1.74
C GLN A 177 -0.66 -16.39 0.23
N LYS A 178 -0.93 -17.43 -0.57
CA LYS A 178 -0.77 -17.38 -2.03
C LYS A 178 -1.82 -16.48 -2.66
N ARG A 179 -3.09 -16.62 -2.25
CA ARG A 179 -4.15 -15.71 -2.72
C ARG A 179 -3.84 -14.26 -2.34
N TYR A 180 -3.41 -13.99 -1.11
CA TYR A 180 -3.05 -12.64 -0.70
C TYR A 180 -1.89 -12.06 -1.53
N ALA A 181 -0.83 -12.84 -1.76
CA ALA A 181 0.29 -12.41 -2.59
C ALA A 181 -0.15 -12.09 -4.03
N LEU A 182 -0.98 -12.93 -4.65
CA LEU A 182 -1.51 -12.68 -6.00
C LEU A 182 -2.32 -11.39 -6.04
N LEU A 183 -3.25 -11.21 -5.11
CA LEU A 183 -4.08 -10.00 -5.04
C LEU A 183 -3.25 -8.75 -4.76
N LEU A 184 -2.19 -8.86 -3.96
CA LEU A 184 -1.45 -7.71 -3.51
C LEU A 184 -0.39 -7.26 -4.52
N PHE A 185 0.30 -8.19 -5.18
CA PHE A 185 1.37 -7.90 -6.14
C PHE A 185 0.91 -7.77 -7.60
N LEU A 186 -0.29 -8.27 -7.95
CA LEU A 186 -0.75 -8.29 -9.34
C LEU A 186 -1.98 -7.39 -9.58
N LEU A 187 -2.52 -6.72 -8.57
CA LEU A 187 -3.69 -5.85 -8.75
C LEU A 187 -3.31 -4.55 -9.48
N PRO A 188 -3.95 -4.24 -10.63
CA PRO A 188 -3.59 -3.08 -11.45
C PRO A 188 -3.55 -1.75 -10.70
N THR A 189 -4.51 -1.49 -9.80
CA THR A 189 -4.56 -0.25 -9.00
C THR A 189 -3.32 -0.06 -8.13
N VAL A 190 -2.83 -1.13 -7.49
CA VAL A 190 -1.61 -1.08 -6.65
C VAL A 190 -0.34 -0.95 -7.50
N LEU A 191 -0.37 -1.50 -8.72
CA LEU A 191 0.73 -1.41 -9.67
C LEU A 191 0.81 -0.05 -10.38
N TYR A 192 -0.31 0.64 -10.58
CA TYR A 192 -0.38 1.86 -11.40
C TYR A 192 -0.35 3.16 -10.58
N TRP A 193 -1.21 3.31 -9.58
CA TRP A 193 -1.41 4.59 -8.91
C TRP A 193 -0.22 5.06 -8.04
N PRO A 194 0.37 4.21 -7.17
CA PRO A 194 1.52 4.60 -6.37
C PRO A 194 2.83 4.36 -7.16
N SER A 195 2.87 4.79 -8.42
CA SER A 195 4.01 4.60 -9.35
C SER A 195 4.48 5.92 -9.96
N SER A 196 4.24 7.02 -9.27
CA SER A 196 4.70 8.37 -9.63
C SER A 196 5.40 9.03 -8.46
N ILE A 197 6.09 10.15 -8.72
CA ILE A 197 6.54 11.08 -7.68
C ILE A 197 5.29 11.66 -7.03
N GLY A 198 4.87 11.05 -5.93
CA GLY A 198 3.55 11.28 -5.37
C GLY A 198 3.46 10.82 -3.94
N LYS A 199 2.55 11.48 -3.20
CA LYS A 199 2.30 11.25 -1.77
C LYS A 199 2.01 9.77 -1.50
N GLU A 200 1.29 9.11 -2.41
CA GLU A 200 0.80 7.76 -2.27
C GLU A 200 1.92 6.71 -2.31
N SER A 201 2.96 6.94 -3.11
CA SER A 201 4.12 6.05 -3.20
C SER A 201 4.87 6.00 -1.86
N TRP A 202 5.07 7.17 -1.24
CA TRP A 202 5.66 7.30 0.09
C TRP A 202 4.74 6.75 1.17
N LEU A 203 3.47 7.14 1.17
CA LEU A 203 2.49 6.70 2.17
C LEU A 203 2.30 5.19 2.16
N LEU A 204 2.27 4.54 0.99
CA LEU A 204 2.10 3.10 0.91
C LEU A 204 3.27 2.35 1.55
N LEU A 205 4.50 2.86 1.43
CA LEU A 205 5.67 2.34 2.14
C LEU A 205 5.42 2.35 3.66
N PHE A 206 5.12 3.52 4.21
CA PHE A 206 5.00 3.69 5.66
C PHE A 206 3.71 3.08 6.24
N VAL A 207 2.62 3.03 5.48
CA VAL A 207 1.43 2.24 5.82
C VAL A 207 1.79 0.75 5.95
N GLY A 208 2.59 0.23 5.01
CA GLY A 208 3.07 -1.15 5.09
C GLY A 208 4.02 -1.40 6.25
N VAL A 209 4.93 -0.44 6.53
CA VAL A 209 5.83 -0.49 7.69
C VAL A 209 5.04 -0.50 9.01
N THR A 210 4.02 0.36 9.16
CA THR A 210 3.14 0.37 10.33
C THR A 210 2.38 -0.96 10.46
N ALA A 211 1.83 -1.49 9.36
CA ALA A 211 1.14 -2.78 9.39
C ALA A 211 2.06 -3.93 9.79
N TYR A 212 3.32 -3.92 9.32
CA TYR A 212 4.35 -4.87 9.71
C TYR A 212 4.72 -4.74 11.18
N GLY A 213 4.91 -3.51 11.67
CA GLY A 213 5.15 -3.22 13.08
C GLY A 213 4.01 -3.70 13.98
N ALA A 214 2.76 -3.45 13.58
CA ALA A 214 1.57 -3.93 14.26
C ALA A 214 1.53 -5.46 14.34
N ALA A 215 1.84 -6.15 13.23
CA ALA A 215 1.88 -7.62 13.22
C ALA A 215 2.95 -8.17 14.16
N ARG A 216 4.13 -7.53 14.23
CA ARG A 216 5.21 -7.90 15.16
C ARG A 216 4.83 -7.62 16.62
N TYR A 217 4.24 -6.47 16.88
CA TYR A 217 3.78 -6.05 18.20
C TYR A 217 2.74 -7.03 18.77
N PHE A 218 1.72 -7.37 17.98
CA PHE A 218 0.68 -8.31 18.40
C PHE A 218 1.16 -9.77 18.45
N ASN A 219 2.26 -10.11 17.76
CA ASN A 219 2.88 -11.44 17.79
C ASN A 219 4.12 -11.49 18.70
N HIS A 220 4.01 -10.91 19.90
CA HIS A 220 4.97 -10.98 21.01
C HIS A 220 6.35 -10.31 20.80
N ALA A 221 6.62 -9.67 19.66
CA ALA A 221 7.83 -8.88 19.43
C ALA A 221 7.57 -7.38 19.71
N VAL A 222 7.26 -7.05 20.97
CA VAL A 222 6.74 -5.74 21.38
C VAL A 222 7.66 -4.58 20.99
N VAL A 223 8.93 -4.61 21.40
CA VAL A 223 9.89 -3.52 21.16
C VAL A 223 10.11 -3.30 19.67
N ALA A 224 10.40 -4.37 18.93
CA ALA A 224 10.57 -4.29 17.49
C ALA A 224 9.29 -3.76 16.82
N GLY A 225 8.12 -4.23 17.25
CA GLY A 225 6.83 -3.77 16.75
C GLY A 225 6.60 -2.28 16.99
N LEU A 226 6.91 -1.77 18.18
CA LEU A 226 6.81 -0.34 18.52
C LEU A 226 7.74 0.51 17.67
N VAL A 227 9.00 0.09 17.47
CA VAL A 227 9.96 0.82 16.61
C VAL A 227 9.43 0.92 15.17
N TRP A 228 8.99 -0.19 14.59
CA TRP A 228 8.42 -0.18 13.23
C TRP A 228 7.13 0.64 13.15
N MET A 229 6.26 0.59 14.15
CA MET A 229 5.05 1.42 14.19
C MET A 229 5.40 2.91 14.33
N ALA A 230 6.42 3.28 15.12
CA ALA A 230 6.87 4.66 15.27
C ALA A 230 7.48 5.19 13.96
N VAL A 231 8.35 4.42 13.31
CA VAL A 231 8.91 4.76 11.99
C VAL A 231 7.79 4.92 10.95
N GLY A 232 6.83 4.00 10.95
CA GLY A 232 5.63 4.05 10.12
C GLY A 232 4.80 5.31 10.37
N ALA A 233 4.50 5.62 11.62
CA ALA A 233 3.70 6.78 12.01
C ALA A 233 4.39 8.11 11.67
N VAL A 234 5.69 8.23 11.92
CA VAL A 234 6.47 9.42 11.52
C VAL A 234 6.43 9.58 10.00
N GLY A 235 6.73 8.51 9.25
CA GLY A 235 6.74 8.57 7.80
C GLY A 235 5.38 8.92 7.19
N THR A 236 4.27 8.43 7.75
CA THR A 236 2.93 8.84 7.29
C THR A 236 2.59 10.26 7.73
N ALA A 237 2.96 10.69 8.94
CA ALA A 237 2.64 12.01 9.47
C ALA A 237 3.32 13.14 8.70
N LEU A 238 4.53 12.91 8.17
CA LEU A 238 5.22 13.88 7.32
C LEU A 238 4.38 14.31 6.12
N ILE A 239 3.63 13.40 5.49
CA ILE A 239 2.89 13.71 4.26
C ILE A 239 1.39 13.88 4.54
N ARG A 240 0.81 13.03 5.39
CA ARG A 240 -0.62 13.04 5.74
C ARG A 240 -0.82 12.67 7.22
N PRO A 241 -0.85 13.67 8.13
CA PRO A 241 -1.17 13.45 9.55
C PRO A 241 -2.50 12.72 9.77
N HIS A 242 -3.55 13.05 9.00
CA HIS A 242 -4.85 12.40 9.11
C HIS A 242 -4.81 10.88 8.85
N VAL A 243 -4.00 10.39 7.89
CA VAL A 243 -3.83 8.94 7.67
C VAL A 243 -3.19 8.30 8.89
N THR A 244 -2.22 8.99 9.51
CA THR A 244 -1.55 8.52 10.74
C THR A 244 -2.55 8.41 11.89
N VAL A 245 -3.42 9.41 12.08
CA VAL A 245 -4.50 9.37 13.08
C VAL A 245 -5.40 8.16 12.86
N LEU A 246 -5.84 7.90 11.62
CA LEU A 246 -6.68 6.74 11.31
C LEU A 246 -5.97 5.42 11.66
N MET A 247 -4.67 5.29 11.35
CA MET A 247 -3.89 4.10 11.68
C MET A 247 -3.72 3.92 13.19
N VAL A 248 -3.39 4.99 13.92
CA VAL A 248 -3.18 4.94 15.37
C VAL A 248 -4.51 4.68 16.10
N ALA A 249 -5.61 5.30 15.67
CA ALA A 249 -6.94 5.01 16.19
C ALA A 249 -7.32 3.53 15.96
N ALA A 250 -7.06 2.99 14.78
CA ALA A 250 -7.29 1.57 14.50
C ALA A 250 -6.42 0.64 15.36
N LEU A 251 -5.15 0.99 15.60
CA LEU A 251 -4.26 0.26 16.51
C LEU A 251 -4.73 0.32 17.95
N PHE A 252 -5.22 1.49 18.40
CA PHE A 252 -5.78 1.68 19.72
C PHE A 252 -7.00 0.79 19.95
N VAL A 253 -7.95 0.77 19.00
CA VAL A 253 -9.12 -0.13 19.05
C VAL A 253 -8.68 -1.60 19.07
N ALA A 254 -7.72 -1.98 18.23
CA ALA A 254 -7.16 -3.34 18.23
C ALA A 254 -6.54 -3.73 19.57
N GLN A 255 -5.85 -2.79 20.23
CA GLN A 255 -5.23 -2.99 21.54
C GLN A 255 -6.26 -3.13 22.67
N ILE A 256 -7.38 -2.40 22.61
CA ILE A 256 -8.49 -2.55 23.57
C ILE A 256 -9.11 -3.95 23.47
N VAL A 257 -9.42 -4.36 22.24
CA VAL A 257 -10.10 -5.64 21.94
C VAL A 257 -9.17 -6.85 22.11
N ARG A 258 -7.84 -6.63 22.16
CA ARG A 258 -6.85 -7.69 22.37
C ARG A 258 -7.20 -8.56 23.58
N PRO A 259 -7.33 -9.89 23.42
CA PRO A 259 -7.51 -10.80 24.54
C PRO A 259 -6.31 -10.72 25.49
N ALA A 260 -6.58 -10.51 26.79
CA ALA A 260 -5.55 -10.58 27.81
C ALA A 260 -5.31 -12.04 28.18
N ALA A 261 -4.06 -12.52 28.10
CA ALA A 261 -3.70 -13.79 28.71
C ALA A 261 -3.69 -13.64 30.24
N LYS A 262 -3.91 -14.73 30.97
CA LYS A 262 -3.95 -14.75 32.46
C LYS A 262 -2.58 -14.50 33.13
N THR A 263 -1.57 -14.04 32.40
CA THR A 263 -0.23 -13.75 32.92
C THR A 263 -0.09 -12.26 33.21
N SER A 264 0.51 -11.88 34.34
CA SER A 264 0.70 -10.48 34.75
C SER A 264 1.41 -9.62 33.69
N THR A 265 2.38 -10.21 32.96
CA THR A 265 3.08 -9.53 31.86
C THR A 265 2.16 -9.20 30.68
N SER A 266 1.14 -10.02 30.40
CA SER A 266 0.16 -9.75 29.35
C SER A 266 -0.79 -8.61 29.73
N ILE A 267 -1.11 -8.46 31.01
CA ILE A 267 -1.97 -7.38 31.50
C ILE A 267 -1.19 -6.06 31.48
N LEU A 268 0.06 -6.07 31.97
CA LEU A 268 0.91 -4.88 31.96
C LEU A 268 1.19 -4.39 30.54
N THR A 269 1.55 -5.28 29.61
CA THR A 269 1.75 -4.91 28.20
C THR A 269 0.46 -4.44 27.52
N LYS A 270 -0.70 -4.96 27.94
CA LYS A 270 -1.99 -4.45 27.48
C LYS A 270 -2.22 -3.01 27.97
N ALA A 271 -2.10 -2.77 29.27
CA ALA A 271 -2.30 -1.46 29.90
C ALA A 271 -1.29 -0.42 29.38
N ALA A 272 0.00 -0.76 29.34
CA ALA A 272 1.04 0.11 28.79
C ALA A 272 0.79 0.42 27.31
N GLY A 273 0.36 -0.57 26.51
CA GLY A 273 0.01 -0.32 25.12
C GLY A 273 -1.22 0.57 24.94
N ILE A 274 -2.25 0.43 25.79
CA ILE A 274 -3.42 1.34 25.81
C ILE A 274 -2.96 2.75 26.17
N PHE A 275 -2.11 2.90 27.17
CA PHE A 275 -1.59 4.21 27.58
C PHE A 275 -0.78 4.86 26.46
N VAL A 276 0.22 4.16 25.91
CA VAL A 276 1.10 4.69 24.85
C VAL A 276 0.31 5.02 23.59
N MET A 277 -0.56 4.12 23.13
CA MET A 277 -1.38 4.36 21.93
C MET A 277 -2.45 5.42 22.17
N GLY A 278 -3.00 5.51 23.38
CA GLY A 278 -3.97 6.52 23.77
C GLY A 278 -3.35 7.92 23.80
N VAL A 279 -2.19 8.07 24.44
CA VAL A 279 -1.42 9.32 24.42
C VAL A 279 -1.03 9.70 22.99
N ALA A 280 -0.54 8.74 22.20
CA ALA A 280 -0.23 8.98 20.79
C ALA A 280 -1.47 9.41 19.99
N ALA A 281 -2.63 8.79 20.21
CA ALA A 281 -3.88 9.17 19.55
C ALA A 281 -4.29 10.60 19.91
N VAL A 282 -4.25 10.97 21.20
CA VAL A 282 -4.58 12.33 21.65
C VAL A 282 -3.66 13.37 21.03
N ILE A 283 -2.33 13.14 21.07
CA ILE A 283 -1.35 14.06 20.48
C ILE A 283 -1.61 14.22 18.97
N LEU A 284 -1.79 13.11 18.24
CA LEU A 284 -1.99 13.14 16.80
C LEU A 284 -3.34 13.75 16.41
N ILE A 285 -4.39 13.52 17.19
CA ILE A 285 -5.70 14.17 16.99
C ILE A 285 -5.55 15.67 17.23
N SER A 286 -4.89 16.10 18.31
CA SER A 286 -4.69 17.54 18.56
C SER A 286 -3.86 18.21 17.46
N GLN A 287 -2.80 17.55 16.98
CA GLN A 287 -2.00 18.07 15.88
C GLN A 287 -2.79 18.09 14.57
N SER A 288 -3.65 17.09 14.34
CA SER A 288 -4.48 17.05 13.13
C SER A 288 -5.63 18.07 13.19
N ALA A 289 -6.23 18.30 14.35
CA ALA A 289 -7.26 19.33 14.54
C ALA A 289 -6.66 20.73 14.35
N ALA A 290 -5.50 21.00 14.96
CA ALA A 290 -4.74 22.23 14.73
C ALA A 290 -4.33 22.39 13.25
N PHE A 291 -3.94 21.28 12.60
CA PHE A 291 -3.61 21.27 11.17
C PHE A 291 -4.82 21.56 10.27
N LEU A 292 -6.02 21.16 10.69
CA LEU A 292 -7.26 21.37 9.95
C LEU A 292 -7.96 22.69 10.34
N GLY A 293 -7.47 23.43 11.34
CA GLY A 293 -8.11 24.66 11.84
C GLY A 293 -9.50 24.42 12.45
N ILE A 294 -9.74 23.21 12.96
CA ILE A 294 -11.04 22.82 13.53
C ILE A 294 -11.01 23.12 15.03
N ASP A 295 -11.67 24.21 15.43
CA ASP A 295 -11.82 24.61 16.83
C ASP A 295 -12.85 23.74 17.59
N ASP A 296 -13.71 23.00 16.87
CA ASP A 296 -14.76 22.17 17.47
C ASP A 296 -14.89 20.78 16.79
N LEU A 297 -14.51 19.72 17.51
CA LEU A 297 -14.53 18.32 17.06
C LEU A 297 -15.95 17.72 17.11
N SER A 298 -16.96 18.43 16.61
CA SER A 298 -18.34 17.95 16.54
C SER A 298 -18.58 17.12 15.28
N ALA A 299 -19.54 16.17 15.32
CA ALA A 299 -19.93 15.38 14.16
C ALA A 299 -20.48 16.25 13.00
N GLN A 300 -20.99 17.43 13.33
CA GLN A 300 -21.48 18.43 12.37
C GLN A 300 -20.33 19.06 11.59
N ALA A 301 -19.24 19.46 12.27
CA ALA A 301 -18.05 20.03 11.62
C ALA A 301 -17.39 19.04 10.66
N VAL A 302 -17.43 17.74 10.96
CA VAL A 302 -16.95 16.67 10.05
C VAL A 302 -17.85 16.57 8.82
N ALA A 303 -19.17 16.72 8.96
CA ALA A 303 -20.09 16.68 7.82
C ALA A 303 -19.92 17.90 6.90
N ASP A 304 -19.71 19.10 7.46
CA ASP A 304 -19.49 20.32 6.69
C ASP A 304 -18.15 20.30 5.93
N GLU A 305 -17.08 19.75 6.54
CA GLU A 305 -15.79 19.55 5.88
C GLU A 305 -15.88 18.52 4.74
N VAL A 306 -16.67 17.46 4.92
CA VAL A 306 -16.96 16.46 3.87
C VAL A 306 -17.66 17.12 2.67
N ILE A 307 -18.58 18.06 2.91
CA ILE A 307 -19.27 18.83 1.85
C ILE A 307 -18.31 19.82 1.18
N TRP A 308 -17.46 20.51 1.96
CA TRP A 308 -16.46 21.43 1.42
C TRP A 308 -15.39 20.71 0.58
N ALA A 309 -14.90 19.58 1.05
CA ALA A 309 -13.99 18.70 0.31
C ALA A 309 -14.63 18.20 -0.98
N SER A 310 -15.92 17.82 -0.95
CA SER A 310 -16.69 17.45 -2.15
C SER A 310 -16.74 18.58 -3.19
N GLY A 311 -16.94 19.83 -2.76
CA GLY A 311 -16.93 20.99 -3.65
C GLY A 311 -15.58 21.25 -4.31
N GLN A 312 -14.48 21.01 -3.59
CA GLN A 312 -13.12 21.17 -4.14
C GLN A 312 -12.68 20.02 -5.04
N THR A 313 -13.17 18.79 -4.78
CA THR A 313 -12.79 17.62 -5.59
C THR A 313 -13.65 17.40 -6.82
N ALA A 314 -14.79 18.09 -6.96
CA ALA A 314 -15.70 17.96 -8.10
C ALA A 314 -15.15 18.52 -9.43
N GLN A 315 -13.86 18.85 -9.51
CA GLN A 315 -13.24 19.36 -10.74
C GLN A 315 -12.87 18.23 -11.70
N GLY A 316 -13.16 18.42 -13.00
CA GLY A 316 -12.89 17.49 -14.09
C GLY A 316 -14.08 16.57 -14.45
N GLY A 317 -14.07 16.01 -15.67
CA GLY A 317 -15.15 15.18 -16.23
C GLY A 317 -15.33 13.78 -15.62
N SER A 318 -15.01 13.60 -14.34
CA SER A 318 -15.18 12.34 -13.60
C SER A 318 -15.73 12.59 -12.18
N ALA A 319 -16.47 13.70 -12.04
CA ALA A 319 -17.12 14.09 -10.80
C ALA A 319 -18.41 13.28 -10.55
N PHE A 320 -18.71 12.97 -9.29
CA PHE A 320 -19.94 12.30 -8.88
C PHE A 320 -20.48 12.90 -7.58
N THR A 321 -21.76 12.68 -7.28
CA THR A 321 -22.35 13.15 -6.03
C THR A 321 -21.78 12.40 -4.83
N ALA A 322 -21.10 13.12 -3.93
CA ALA A 322 -20.60 12.56 -2.68
C ALA A 322 -21.72 11.88 -1.89
N VAL A 323 -21.40 10.80 -1.19
CA VAL A 323 -22.40 10.03 -0.43
C VAL A 323 -22.69 10.77 0.88
N PRO A 324 -23.94 11.22 1.13
CA PRO A 324 -24.32 11.78 2.42
C PRO A 324 -24.18 10.72 3.51
N LEU A 325 -23.42 11.02 4.57
CA LEU A 325 -23.23 10.13 5.73
C LEU A 325 -24.29 10.36 6.84
N ASP A 326 -25.22 11.27 6.62
CA ASP A 326 -26.32 11.64 7.51
C ASP A 326 -27.40 10.54 7.64
N SER A 327 -27.50 9.65 6.65
CA SER A 327 -28.43 8.51 6.64
C SER A 327 -27.79 7.24 7.22
N PRO A 328 -28.53 6.39 7.97
CA PRO A 328 -28.09 5.07 8.40
C PRO A 328 -27.64 4.14 7.25
N PHE A 329 -28.10 4.41 6.03
CA PHE A 329 -27.68 3.69 4.81
C PHE A 329 -26.43 4.27 4.14
N GLY A 330 -25.93 5.43 4.59
CA GLY A 330 -24.76 6.12 4.02
C GLY A 330 -23.48 5.29 4.13
N ILE A 331 -23.25 4.59 5.24
CA ILE A 331 -22.04 3.77 5.44
C ILE A 331 -21.99 2.57 4.47
N PRO A 332 -23.03 1.73 4.33
CA PRO A 332 -23.06 0.68 3.31
C PRO A 332 -22.85 1.19 1.89
N VAL A 333 -23.46 2.32 1.54
CA VAL A 333 -23.32 2.94 0.20
C VAL A 333 -21.90 3.46 -0.01
N ALA A 334 -21.27 4.05 1.02
CA ALA A 334 -19.89 4.49 0.98
C ALA A 334 -18.91 3.32 0.80
N ILE A 335 -19.15 2.18 1.46
CA ILE A 335 -18.37 0.96 1.27
C ILE A 335 -18.43 0.50 -0.20
N VAL A 336 -19.64 0.42 -0.77
CA VAL A 336 -19.81 0.01 -2.17
C VAL A 336 -19.15 1.00 -3.12
N THR A 337 -19.31 2.29 -2.85
CA THR A 337 -18.75 3.36 -3.69
C THR A 337 -17.23 3.35 -3.67
N LEU A 338 -16.60 3.26 -2.49
CA LEU A 338 -15.15 3.32 -2.37
C LEU A 338 -14.45 2.06 -2.91
N LEU A 339 -15.11 0.90 -2.80
CA LEU A 339 -14.52 -0.39 -3.16
C LEU A 339 -14.79 -0.79 -4.62
N PHE A 340 -15.99 -0.53 -5.14
CA PHE A 340 -16.45 -1.12 -6.40
C PHE A 340 -16.76 -0.12 -7.51
N ARG A 341 -16.99 1.17 -7.20
CA ARG A 341 -17.21 2.21 -8.22
C ARG A 341 -15.88 2.77 -8.75
N PRO A 342 -15.82 3.26 -10.00
CA PRO A 342 -16.92 3.44 -10.96
C PRO A 342 -17.45 2.12 -11.52
N PHE A 343 -18.75 2.05 -11.79
CA PHE A 343 -19.32 0.92 -12.52
C PHE A 343 -19.05 1.03 -14.04
N PRO A 344 -19.12 -0.07 -14.81
CA PRO A 344 -18.86 -0.03 -16.25
C PRO A 344 -19.71 0.97 -17.03
N TRP A 345 -20.93 1.26 -16.55
CA TRP A 345 -21.84 2.24 -17.14
C TRP A 345 -21.61 3.69 -16.68
N GLU A 346 -20.74 3.92 -15.68
CA GLU A 346 -20.34 5.25 -15.20
C GLU A 346 -19.01 5.71 -15.81
N ALA A 347 -18.41 4.90 -16.68
CA ALA A 347 -17.07 5.11 -17.20
C ALA A 347 -17.08 6.00 -18.46
N ASP A 348 -16.78 7.29 -18.28
CA ASP A 348 -16.73 8.27 -19.38
C ASP A 348 -15.36 8.36 -20.07
N ASN A 349 -14.35 7.63 -19.57
CA ASN A 349 -13.02 7.57 -20.20
C ASN A 349 -12.35 6.20 -20.01
N VAL A 350 -11.30 5.95 -20.81
CA VAL A 350 -10.55 4.66 -20.81
C VAL A 350 -10.00 4.32 -19.42
N GLN A 351 -9.56 5.33 -18.67
CA GLN A 351 -9.01 5.13 -17.33
C GLN A 351 -10.07 4.71 -16.32
N MET A 352 -11.28 5.27 -16.40
CA MET A 352 -12.45 4.84 -15.61
C MET A 352 -12.93 3.45 -16.03
N LEU A 353 -12.84 3.11 -17.33
CA LEU A 353 -13.20 1.78 -17.82
C LEU A 353 -12.28 0.70 -17.26
N VAL A 354 -10.96 0.94 -17.22
CA VAL A 354 -10.01 0.00 -16.59
C VAL A 354 -10.28 -0.12 -15.09
N GLN A 355 -10.60 0.98 -14.41
CA GLN A 355 -10.96 0.95 -12.99
C GLN A 355 -12.27 0.21 -12.71
N SER A 356 -13.27 0.32 -13.59
CA SER A 356 -14.55 -0.34 -13.41
C SER A 356 -14.44 -1.85 -13.64
N LEU A 357 -13.63 -2.28 -14.61
CA LEU A 357 -13.28 -3.70 -14.79
C LEU A 357 -12.62 -4.27 -13.55
N GLU A 358 -11.67 -3.53 -12.94
CA GLU A 358 -11.08 -3.96 -11.68
C GLU A 358 -12.11 -4.01 -10.54
N GLY A 359 -13.00 -3.01 -10.44
CA GLY A 359 -14.08 -2.97 -9.46
C GLY A 359 -15.01 -4.20 -9.56
N VAL A 360 -15.38 -4.59 -10.78
CA VAL A 360 -16.16 -5.81 -11.05
C VAL A 360 -15.39 -7.06 -10.63
N VAL A 361 -14.10 -7.15 -10.96
CA VAL A 361 -13.25 -8.29 -10.53
C VAL A 361 -13.18 -8.37 -9.01
N LEU A 362 -12.98 -7.25 -8.30
CA LEU A 362 -12.99 -7.19 -6.84
C LEU A 362 -14.35 -7.58 -6.27
N MET A 363 -15.46 -7.16 -6.89
CA MET A 363 -16.81 -7.55 -6.50
C MET A 363 -17.01 -9.07 -6.62
N VAL A 364 -16.67 -9.67 -7.76
CA VAL A 364 -16.75 -11.13 -7.97
C VAL A 364 -15.88 -11.87 -6.96
N LEU A 365 -14.66 -11.39 -6.70
CA LEU A 365 -13.76 -11.98 -5.71
C LEU A 365 -14.30 -11.88 -4.28
N THR A 366 -15.03 -10.81 -3.97
CA THR A 366 -15.69 -10.58 -2.68
C THR A 366 -16.83 -11.56 -2.49
N LEU A 367 -17.68 -11.73 -3.51
CA LEU A 367 -18.75 -12.72 -3.51
C LEU A 367 -18.20 -14.15 -3.40
N ALA A 368 -17.13 -14.47 -4.14
CA ALA A 368 -16.46 -15.76 -4.05
C ALA A 368 -15.75 -16.00 -2.69
N ALA A 369 -15.35 -14.93 -1.99
CA ALA A 369 -14.77 -15.00 -0.66
C ALA A 369 -15.84 -15.02 0.46
N TRP A 370 -17.13 -14.87 0.15
CA TRP A 370 -18.21 -14.81 1.13
C TRP A 370 -18.19 -15.94 2.19
N PRO A 371 -17.93 -17.22 1.83
CA PRO A 371 -17.81 -18.28 2.84
C PRO A 371 -16.67 -18.05 3.84
N ARG A 372 -15.59 -17.40 3.43
CA ARG A 372 -14.45 -17.04 4.29
C ARG A 372 -14.82 -15.86 5.19
N LEU A 373 -15.57 -14.89 4.66
CA LEU A 373 -16.06 -13.73 5.42
C LEU A 373 -17.02 -14.13 6.54
N LYS A 374 -17.76 -15.24 6.43
CA LYS A 374 -18.57 -15.78 7.53
C LYS A 374 -17.76 -16.12 8.79
N ALA A 375 -16.46 -16.41 8.65
CA ALA A 375 -15.57 -16.65 9.79
C ALA A 375 -15.02 -15.36 10.43
N LEU A 376 -15.24 -14.19 9.81
CA LEU A 376 -14.68 -12.92 10.22
C LEU A 376 -15.00 -12.55 11.69
N PRO A 377 -16.26 -12.65 12.19
CA PRO A 377 -16.55 -12.26 13.58
C PRO A 377 -15.75 -13.07 14.60
N THR A 378 -15.56 -14.36 14.35
CA THR A 378 -14.77 -15.25 15.21
C THR A 378 -13.28 -14.93 15.15
N LEU A 379 -12.76 -14.60 13.96
CA LEU A 379 -11.36 -14.24 13.76
C LEU A 379 -11.01 -12.88 14.38
N LEU A 380 -11.92 -11.89 14.29
CA LEU A 380 -11.75 -10.57 14.89
C LEU A 380 -11.58 -10.66 16.40
N ARG A 381 -12.35 -11.52 17.08
CA ARG A 381 -12.22 -11.74 18.54
C ARG A 381 -10.88 -12.36 18.95
N ARG A 382 -10.19 -13.03 18.02
CA ARG A 382 -8.94 -13.77 18.31
C ARG A 382 -7.69 -13.04 17.82
N ASN A 383 -7.83 -12.15 16.84
CA ASN A 383 -6.70 -11.56 16.16
C ASN A 383 -6.78 -10.02 16.17
N PRO A 384 -6.05 -9.35 17.09
CA PRO A 384 -6.07 -7.89 17.18
C PRO A 384 -5.52 -7.22 15.91
N TRP A 385 -4.58 -7.82 15.20
CA TRP A 385 -4.09 -7.24 13.93
C TRP A 385 -5.19 -7.23 12.85
N LEU A 386 -6.05 -8.25 12.81
CA LEU A 386 -7.20 -8.25 11.90
C LEU A 386 -8.23 -7.19 12.30
N VAL A 387 -8.41 -6.93 13.60
CA VAL A 387 -9.22 -5.79 14.08
C VAL A 387 -8.63 -4.48 13.57
N PHE A 388 -7.32 -4.27 13.71
CA PHE A 388 -6.63 -3.10 13.17
C PHE A 388 -6.88 -2.94 11.66
N ALA A 389 -6.71 -4.01 10.88
CA ALA A 389 -6.93 -3.97 9.43
C ALA A 389 -8.37 -3.59 9.05
N VAL A 390 -9.37 -4.16 9.74
CA VAL A 390 -10.80 -3.86 9.48
C VAL A 390 -11.16 -2.45 9.94
N VAL A 391 -10.75 -2.05 11.14
CA VAL A 391 -11.05 -0.72 11.69
C VAL A 391 -10.40 0.36 10.83
N TYR A 392 -9.14 0.17 10.42
CA TYR A 392 -8.47 1.11 9.51
C TYR A 392 -9.20 1.21 8.16
N ALA A 393 -9.59 0.07 7.57
CA ALA A 393 -10.32 0.07 6.31
C ALA A 393 -11.66 0.81 6.41
N LEU A 394 -12.44 0.55 7.46
CA LEU A 394 -13.72 1.22 7.70
C LEU A 394 -13.54 2.71 7.99
N ALA A 395 -12.59 3.07 8.85
CA ALA A 395 -12.31 4.47 9.19
C ALA A 395 -11.85 5.26 7.96
N PHE A 396 -11.06 4.65 7.08
CA PHE A 396 -10.69 5.23 5.80
C PHE A 396 -11.91 5.42 4.87
N ILE A 397 -12.79 4.42 4.76
CA ILE A 397 -14.01 4.54 3.94
C ILE A 397 -14.88 5.71 4.42
N ILE A 398 -15.07 5.84 5.73
CA ILE A 398 -15.87 6.93 6.32
C ILE A 398 -15.20 8.28 6.08
N ALA A 399 -13.90 8.40 6.36
CA ALA A 399 -13.16 9.65 6.20
C ALA A 399 -13.11 10.14 4.74
N PHE A 400 -13.14 9.22 3.76
CA PHE A 400 -13.04 9.55 2.34
C PHE A 400 -14.38 9.44 1.58
N ALA A 401 -15.51 9.22 2.27
CA ALA A 401 -16.83 9.11 1.64
C ALA A 401 -17.28 10.42 0.94
N GLY A 402 -16.75 11.56 1.38
CA GLY A 402 -17.03 12.89 0.83
C GLY A 402 -16.33 13.23 -0.49
N PHE A 403 -15.34 12.43 -0.91
CA PHE A 403 -14.60 12.73 -2.13
C PHE A 403 -15.46 12.44 -3.36
N SER A 404 -15.61 13.44 -4.22
CA SER A 404 -16.55 13.45 -5.35
C SER A 404 -15.87 13.21 -6.71
N ASN A 405 -14.65 12.65 -6.77
CA ASN A 405 -13.93 12.40 -8.03
C ASN A 405 -13.33 11.00 -8.08
N PHE A 406 -13.69 10.23 -9.12
CA PHE A 406 -13.26 8.83 -9.25
C PHE A 406 -11.75 8.66 -9.37
N GLY A 407 -11.05 9.57 -10.06
CA GLY A 407 -9.59 9.50 -10.20
C GLY A 407 -8.86 9.78 -8.88
N ILE A 408 -9.31 10.79 -8.13
CA ILE A 408 -8.76 11.11 -6.81
C ILE A 408 -9.06 9.97 -5.83
N LEU A 409 -10.29 9.47 -5.84
CA LEU A 409 -10.71 8.34 -5.00
C LEU A 409 -9.91 7.09 -5.30
N ALA A 410 -9.71 6.77 -6.58
CA ALA A 410 -8.95 5.61 -7.03
C ALA A 410 -7.46 5.69 -6.66
N ARG A 411 -6.90 6.89 -6.57
CA ARG A 411 -5.55 7.15 -6.07
C ARG A 411 -5.48 6.98 -4.54
N GLN A 412 -6.43 7.52 -3.78
CA GLN A 412 -6.44 7.41 -2.31
C GLN A 412 -6.71 5.99 -1.81
N ARG A 413 -7.65 5.26 -2.45
CA ARG A 413 -8.04 3.90 -2.05
C ARG A 413 -6.88 2.90 -2.02
N VAL A 414 -5.79 3.17 -2.75
CA VAL A 414 -4.58 2.33 -2.77
C VAL A 414 -4.01 2.11 -1.37
N LEU A 415 -4.14 3.09 -0.47
CA LEU A 415 -3.64 3.01 0.91
C LEU A 415 -4.49 2.08 1.79
N MET A 416 -5.73 1.80 1.38
CA MET A 416 -6.68 0.98 2.11
C MET A 416 -6.84 -0.42 1.49
N ILE A 417 -6.84 -0.52 0.15
CA ILE A 417 -7.12 -1.76 -0.60
C ILE A 417 -6.35 -2.96 -0.05
N PRO A 418 -5.04 -2.87 0.25
CA PRO A 418 -4.30 -4.00 0.82
C PRO A 418 -4.91 -4.60 2.09
N PHE A 419 -5.57 -3.79 2.93
CA PHE A 419 -6.26 -4.25 4.14
C PHE A 419 -7.62 -4.88 3.81
N PHE A 420 -8.33 -4.37 2.81
CA PHE A 420 -9.53 -5.04 2.29
C PHE A 420 -9.20 -6.40 1.67
N LEU A 421 -8.10 -6.51 0.93
CA LEU A 421 -7.64 -7.77 0.32
C LEU A 421 -7.32 -8.85 1.36
N VAL A 422 -6.97 -8.48 2.60
CA VAL A 422 -6.81 -9.43 3.72
C VAL A 422 -8.11 -10.21 3.95
N LEU A 423 -9.26 -9.54 3.85
CA LEU A 423 -10.57 -10.14 4.07
C LEU A 423 -10.89 -11.20 3.00
N LEU A 424 -10.41 -10.99 1.78
CA LEU A 424 -10.55 -11.93 0.67
C LEU A 424 -9.62 -13.15 0.81
N ALA A 425 -8.55 -13.02 1.59
CA ALA A 425 -7.55 -14.05 1.83
C ALA A 425 -7.69 -14.75 3.20
N LEU A 426 -8.79 -14.55 3.91
CA LEU A 426 -9.07 -15.23 5.18
C LEU A 426 -9.04 -16.77 5.02
N PRO A 427 -8.74 -17.52 6.11
CA PRO A 427 -8.76 -18.97 6.11
C PRO A 427 -10.11 -19.49 5.63
N LYS A 428 -10.10 -20.58 4.85
CA LYS A 428 -11.33 -21.31 4.54
C LYS A 428 -11.90 -21.89 5.83
N PRO A 429 -13.22 -21.88 6.04
CA PRO A 429 -13.83 -22.67 7.10
C PRO A 429 -13.39 -24.12 6.91
N LEU A 430 -12.75 -24.71 7.92
CA LEU A 430 -12.47 -26.14 7.88
C LEU A 430 -13.82 -26.85 7.68
N PRO A 431 -13.95 -27.78 6.71
CA PRO A 431 -15.14 -28.60 6.64
C PRO A 431 -15.30 -29.23 8.03
N LYS A 432 -16.47 -29.06 8.65
CA LYS A 432 -16.80 -29.79 9.89
C LYS A 432 -16.53 -31.25 9.56
N GLN A 433 -15.43 -31.83 10.07
CA GLN A 433 -15.27 -33.27 10.04
C GLN A 433 -16.53 -33.78 10.72
N LYS A 434 -17.40 -34.45 9.95
CA LYS A 434 -18.46 -35.25 10.55
C LYS A 434 -17.71 -36.15 11.52
N VAL A 435 -17.82 -35.85 12.80
CA VAL A 435 -17.39 -36.75 13.86
C VAL A 435 -18.08 -38.04 13.50
N ARG A 436 -17.33 -39.02 12.96
CA ARG A 436 -17.83 -40.37 12.80
C ARG A 436 -18.15 -40.76 14.23
N THR A 437 -19.44 -40.68 14.57
CA THR A 437 -19.96 -40.96 15.89
C THR A 437 -19.37 -42.30 16.30
N ARG A 438 -18.71 -42.36 17.46
CA ARG A 438 -18.14 -43.60 18.02
C ARG A 438 -19.16 -44.76 18.10
N ASP A 439 -20.44 -44.48 17.89
CA ASP A 439 -21.51 -45.46 17.76
C ASP A 439 -21.42 -46.35 16.50
N ALA A 440 -20.78 -45.90 15.41
CA ALA A 440 -20.58 -46.74 14.23
C ALA A 440 -19.54 -47.84 14.52
N THR A 441 -18.47 -47.51 15.23
CA THR A 441 -17.42 -48.47 15.62
C THR A 441 -17.92 -49.44 16.71
N ARG A 442 -18.87 -49.04 17.56
CA ARG A 442 -19.47 -49.94 18.55
C ARG A 442 -20.41 -50.98 17.91
N LYS A 443 -21.17 -50.62 16.87
CA LYS A 443 -22.01 -51.59 16.14
C LYS A 443 -21.20 -52.60 15.33
N GLU A 444 -20.07 -52.20 14.75
CA GLU A 444 -19.16 -53.12 14.04
C GLU A 444 -18.46 -54.09 15.01
N LEU A 445 -18.08 -53.65 16.21
CA LEU A 445 -17.43 -54.51 17.21
C LEU A 445 -18.41 -55.46 17.92
N VAL A 446 -19.67 -55.09 18.10
CA VAL A 446 -20.69 -56.00 18.67
C VAL A 446 -21.22 -57.00 17.63
N GLY A 447 -21.25 -56.62 16.34
CA GLY A 447 -21.64 -57.53 15.25
C GLY A 447 -20.60 -58.61 14.90
N ALA A 448 -19.33 -58.40 15.27
CA ALA A 448 -18.24 -59.35 15.03
C ALA A 448 -18.05 -60.38 16.16
N GLY A 449 -18.87 -60.34 17.22
CA GLY A 449 -18.82 -61.25 18.37
C GLY A 449 -19.74 -62.46 18.29
N TYR A 450 -20.44 -62.66 17.17
CA TYR A 450 -21.33 -63.80 16.92
C TYR A 450 -21.05 -64.42 15.56
N TRP A 451 -19.87 -65.01 15.38
CA TRP A 451 -19.57 -66.01 14.35
C TRP A 451 -18.54 -66.99 14.87
#